data_AF-D7C1S9-F1
#
_entry.id   AF-D7C1S9-F1
#
_cell.length_a   1.000
_cell.length_b   1.000
_cell.length_c   1.000
_cell.angle_alpha   90.00
_cell.angle_beta   90.00
_cell.angle_gamma   90.00
#
_symmetry.space_group_name_H-M   'P 1'
#
loop_
_entity.id
_entity.type
_entity.pdbx_description
1 polymer ?
#
loop_
_entity_poly.entity_id
_entity_poly.type
_entity_poly.pdbx_seq_one_letter_code
_entity_poly.pdbx_strand_id
1 'polypeptide(L)' 'MKLTVTPARLGGIARTMATDPETAFVGMTTGAHNLLAIAVCRDADALHTYLTDRVGSLEGVDRMETAMITAYAKRAAPAP' A
#
# COMPACT_ATOMS: atom_id res chain seq x y z
N MET A 1 0.68 3.71 -3.07
CA MET A 1 1.74 4.09 -2.11
C MET A 1 2.96 3.20 -2.31
N LYS A 2 4.15 3.76 -2.07
CA LYS A 2 5.43 3.04 -2.03
C LYS A 2 5.94 3.06 -0.59
N LEU A 3 6.44 1.93 -0.10
CA LEU A 3 6.86 1.74 1.28
C LEU A 3 8.29 1.20 1.34
N THR A 4 9.06 1.68 2.31
CA THR A 4 10.32 1.07 2.73
C THR A 4 10.06 0.35 4.04
N VAL A 5 10.19 -0.97 4.00
CA VAL A 5 9.92 -1.85 5.13
C VAL A 5 11.19 -2.58 5.55
N THR A 6 11.40 -2.78 6.85
CA THR A 6 12.50 -3.61 7.36
C THR A 6 12.45 -5.00 6.72
N PRO A 7 13.54 -5.52 6.11
CA PRO A 7 13.50 -6.76 5.33
C PRO A 7 12.90 -7.97 6.06
N ALA A 8 13.20 -8.13 7.36
CA ALA A 8 12.66 -9.22 8.18
C ALA A 8 11.12 -9.19 8.32
N ARG A 9 10.49 -8.03 8.11
CA ARG A 9 9.03 -7.83 8.25
C ARG A 9 8.30 -7.71 6.93
N LEU A 10 9.02 -7.60 5.81
CA LEU A 10 8.44 -7.33 4.49
C LEU A 10 7.31 -8.29 4.13
N GLY A 11 7.54 -9.60 4.25
CA GLY A 11 6.52 -10.60 3.93
C GLY A 11 5.32 -10.59 4.88
N GLY A 12 5.56 -10.28 6.16
CA GLY A 12 4.49 -10.16 7.16
C GLY A 12 3.60 -8.96 6.89
N ILE A 13 4.20 -7.78 6.74
CA ILE A 13 3.48 -6.54 6.42
C ILE A 13 2.73 -6.67 5.09
N ALA A 14 3.34 -7.24 4.06
CA ALA A 14 2.67 -7.43 2.77
C ALA A 14 1.39 -8.28 2.90
N ARG A 15 1.45 -9.39 3.66
CA ARG A 15 0.29 -10.24 3.93
C ARG A 15 -0.77 -9.52 4.76
N THR A 16 -0.35 -8.79 5.80
CA THR A 16 -1.26 -8.00 6.64
C THR A 16 -1.99 -6.95 5.81
N MET A 17 -1.28 -6.18 4.98
CA MET A 17 -1.91 -5.19 4.11
C MET A 17 -2.81 -5.82 3.06
N ALA A 18 -2.44 -6.99 2.52
CA ALA A 18 -3.27 -7.72 1.56
C ALA A 18 -4.62 -8.18 2.14
N THR A 19 -4.79 -8.17 3.46
CA THR A 19 -6.09 -8.44 4.11
C THR A 19 -6.91 -7.19 4.40
N ASP A 20 -6.35 -5.99 4.22
CA ASP A 20 -7.07 -4.74 4.46
C ASP A 20 -8.13 -4.53 3.35
N PRO A 21 -9.36 -4.12 3.68
CA PRO A 21 -10.42 -3.93 2.69
C PRO A 21 -10.13 -2.79 1.70
N GLU A 22 -9.32 -1.80 2.09
CA GLU A 22 -8.87 -0.72 1.22
C GLU A 22 -7.85 -1.21 0.19
N THR A 23 -7.16 -2.33 0.42
CA THR A 23 -6.03 -2.74 -0.41
C THR A 23 -6.47 -3.51 -1.66
N ALA A 24 -6.35 -2.85 -2.82
CA ALA A 24 -6.64 -3.46 -4.12
C ALA A 24 -5.45 -4.25 -4.69
N PHE A 25 -4.22 -3.92 -4.29
CA PHE A 25 -3.01 -4.63 -4.71
C PHE A 25 -1.89 -4.42 -3.69
N VAL A 26 -1.10 -5.46 -3.46
CA VAL A 26 0.20 -5.38 -2.78
C VAL A 26 1.21 -6.22 -3.54
N GLY A 27 2.38 -5.64 -3.79
CA GLY A 27 3.48 -6.33 -4.42
C GLY A 27 4.81 -5.92 -3.82
N MET A 28 5.66 -6.90 -3.57
CA MET A 28 7.07 -6.63 -3.26
C MET A 28 7.78 -6.19 -4.53
N THR A 29 8.65 -5.20 -4.40
CA THR A 29 9.37 -4.62 -5.53
C THR A 29 10.85 -4.51 -5.20
N THR A 30 11.69 -4.42 -6.23
CA THR A 30 13.10 -4.06 -6.08
C THR A 30 13.26 -2.54 -6.17
N GLY A 31 14.28 -1.99 -5.51
CA GLY A 31 14.58 -0.55 -5.54
C GLY A 31 14.59 0.09 -4.15
N ALA A 32 14.48 1.42 -4.11
CA ALA A 32 14.53 2.22 -2.88
C ALA A 32 13.34 1.98 -1.93
N HIS A 33 12.19 1.61 -2.51
CA HIS A 33 11.05 1.08 -1.80
C HIS A 33 10.96 -0.40 -2.15
N ASN A 34 10.68 -1.23 -1.15
CA ASN A 34 10.61 -2.68 -1.33
C ASN A 34 9.17 -3.22 -1.31
N LEU A 35 8.18 -2.34 -1.15
CA LEU A 35 6.76 -2.69 -1.19
C LEU A 35 5.96 -1.59 -1.91
N LEU A 36 5.08 -2.01 -2.82
CA LEU A 36 4.11 -1.16 -3.52
C LEU A 36 2.71 -1.65 -3.15
N ALA A 37 1.84 -0.72 -2.74
CA ALA A 37 0.42 -1.01 -2.50
C ALA A 37 -0.47 -0.02 -3.23
N ILE A 38 -1.60 -0.49 -3.75
CA ILE A 38 -2.68 0.34 -4.31
C ILE A 38 -3.85 0.22 -3.35
N ALA A 39 -4.25 1.35 -2.76
CA ALA A 39 -5.41 1.42 -1.88
C ALA A 39 -6.55 2.18 -2.58
N VAL A 40 -7.77 1.70 -2.37
CA VAL A 40 -9.03 2.30 -2.79
C VAL A 40 -9.82 2.59 -1.53
N CYS A 41 -9.89 3.86 -1.17
CA CYS A 41 -10.65 4.34 -0.02
C CYS A 41 -11.91 5.05 -0.50
N ARG A 42 -12.91 5.19 0.38
CA ARG A 42 -14.18 5.87 0.08
C ARG A 42 -13.97 7.34 -0.30
N ASP A 43 -13.10 8.01 0.43
CA ASP A 43 -12.82 9.44 0.33
C ASP A 43 -11.42 9.76 0.90
N ALA A 44 -11.07 11.04 0.92
CA ALA A 44 -9.77 11.51 1.40
C ALA A 44 -9.58 11.32 2.92
N ASP A 45 -10.65 11.41 3.71
CA ASP A 45 -10.59 11.22 5.17
C ASP A 45 -10.33 9.75 5.50
N ALA A 46 -11.04 8.84 4.83
CA ALA A 46 -10.79 7.40 4.93
C ALA A 46 -9.36 7.04 4.51
N LEU A 47 -8.85 7.68 3.45
CA LEU A 47 -7.45 7.51 3.05
C LEU A 47 -6.49 8.03 4.13
N HIS A 48 -6.75 9.21 4.70
CA HIS A 48 -5.92 9.77 5.76
C HIS A 48 -5.82 8.81 6.95
N THR A 49 -6.97 8.34 7.47
CA THR A 49 -7.03 7.33 8.54
C THR A 49 -6.31 6.05 8.16
N TYR A 50 -6.48 5.56 6.94
CA TYR A 50 -5.78 4.36 6.48
C TYR A 50 -4.25 4.55 6.50
N LEU A 51 -3.76 5.72 6.11
CA LEU A 51 -2.33 6.02 6.10
C LEU A 51 -1.75 6.24 7.51
N THR A 52 -2.41 7.02 8.36
CA THR A 52 -1.87 7.39 9.67
C THR A 52 -2.08 6.32 10.73
N ASP A 53 -3.26 5.73 10.77
CA ASP A 53 -3.67 4.88 11.88
C ASP A 53 -3.44 3.41 11.52
N ARG A 54 -3.80 3.02 10.29
CA ARG A 54 -3.71 1.62 9.87
C ARG A 54 -2.32 1.25 9.37
N VAL A 55 -1.76 2.00 8.42
CA VAL A 55 -0.40 1.75 7.90
C VAL A 55 0.67 2.28 8.85
N GLY A 56 0.45 3.46 9.44
CA GLY A 56 1.37 4.06 10.41
C GLY A 56 1.57 3.24 11.69
N SER A 57 0.64 2.34 12.04
CA SER A 57 0.80 1.42 13.17
C SER A 57 1.58 0.14 12.85
N LEU A 58 1.93 -0.10 11.58
CA LEU A 58 2.67 -1.29 11.18
C LEU A 58 4.16 -1.17 11.56
N GLU A 59 4.57 -1.93 12.56
CA GLU A 59 5.96 -1.93 13.01
C GLU A 59 6.91 -2.39 11.90
N GLY A 60 7.90 -1.57 11.57
CA GLY A 60 8.89 -1.85 10.52
C GLY A 60 8.61 -1.15 9.19
N VAL A 61 7.55 -0.35 9.08
CA VAL A 61 7.44 0.67 8.02
C VAL A 61 8.33 1.86 8.40
N ASP A 62 9.40 2.10 7.65
CA ASP A 62 10.35 3.19 7.88
C ASP A 62 9.98 4.45 7.09
N ARG A 63 9.54 4.27 5.84
CA ARG A 63 9.16 5.37 4.95
C ARG A 63 7.94 5.01 4.13
N MET A 64 7.07 5.99 3.93
CA MET A 64 5.90 5.89 3.07
C MET A 64 5.84 7.09 2.11
N GLU A 65 5.59 6.82 0.84
CA GLU A 65 5.30 7.85 -0.17
C GLU A 65 3.95 7.54 -0.82
N THR A 66 3.04 8.51 -0.80
CA THR A 66 1.69 8.38 -1.35
C THR A 66 1.51 9.28 -2.56
N ALA A 67 0.78 8.78 -3.54
CA ALA A 67 0.41 9.52 -4.73
C ALA A 67 -1.05 9.21 -5.04
N MET A 68 -1.85 10.25 -5.24
CA MET A 68 -3.26 10.14 -5.58
C MET A 68 -3.43 9.83 -7.06
N ILE A 69 -4.26 8.85 -7.37
CA ILE A 69 -4.68 8.61 -8.75
C ILE A 69 -5.88 9.50 -9.03
N THR A 70 -5.69 10.54 -9.83
CA THR A 70 -6.74 11.52 -10.16
C THR A 70 -7.51 11.16 -11.43
N ALA A 71 -6.92 10.35 -12.32
CA ALA A 71 -7.55 9.84 -13.52
C ALA A 71 -6.90 8.52 -13.96
N TYR A 72 -7.65 7.69 -14.67
CA TYR A 72 -7.13 6.49 -15.32
C TYR A 72 -7.14 6.67 -16.83
N ALA A 73 -5.96 6.68 -17.46
CA ALA A 73 -5.86 6.60 -18.91
C ALA A 73 -6.14 5.17 -19.41
N LYS A 74 -5.73 4.16 -18.63
CA LYS A 74 -5.97 2.73 -18.89
C LYS A 74 -6.09 1.99 -17.56
N ARG A 75 -6.98 1.00 -17.51
CA ARG A 75 -7.12 0.07 -16.38
C ARG A 75 -7.46 -1.32 -16.91
N ALA A 76 -6.72 -2.34 -16.47
CA ALA A 76 -6.94 -3.73 -16.84
C ALA A 76 -6.66 -4.63 -15.63
N ALA A 77 -7.38 -5.74 -15.54
CA ALA A 77 -7.09 -6.82 -14.61
C ALA A 77 -6.58 -8.04 -15.40
N PRO A 78 -5.71 -8.89 -14.81
CA PRO A 78 -5.38 -10.19 -15.40
C PRO A 78 -6.66 -10.98 -15.68
N ALA A 79 -6.66 -11.76 -16.77
CA ALA A 79 -7.71 -12.75 -16.99
C ALA A 79 -7.72 -13.76 -15.83
N PRO A 80 -8.89 -14.25 -15.41
CA PRO A 80 -9.01 -15.22 -14.32
C PRO A 80 -8.25 -16.52 -14.60
#